data_AF-A0A662YUA6-F1
#
_entry.id   AF-A0A662YUA6-F1
#
_cell.length_a   1.000
_cell.length_b   1.000
_cell.length_c   1.000
_cell.angle_alpha   90.00
_cell.angle_beta   90.00
_cell.angle_gamma   90.00
#
_symmetry.space_group_name_H-M   'P 1'
#
loop_
_entity.id
_entity.type
_entity.pdbx_description
1 polymer ?
#
loop_
_entity_poly.entity_id
_entity_poly.type
_entity_poly.pdbx_seq_one_letter_code
_entity_poly.pdbx_strand_id
1 'polypeptide(L)'
;MDLKELIKQINKNTAAQIEQNKLELLLQRWELEREALRSPAPEELVLRPEQEEESFPEPEEVEPLPSPEPQASDKGEEVSSDIAALWPSLKPLPAAAPDSSPACTAPEESTHPQANPKDQERMAIFGLEGRNCEVHQMIGNYMWDEKTKKSFDIGTNNDSLLPMWWNGSEPLWVTMQKMRKKVNMYYWPGCEVEILGVRPDYCRLYYYYPSDADFRAAVDDAVESLRNGSADMAAVYYERNDVEGHHHGPLSAQRKEATKKLDEVLKDMNQKIKAKNLQNDLNVILFSDHGMTELQWMEKVIELQTYINLTDLVKMMDRGPVVNLWPKEGKLDEVYNKLKVVKSMTVYKKEEIPDRFHYKKGRFVSPLTLVAEPGWFITESKTKLPYWENATGIKEGWQHGWHGYDNEFIDMRGFFMAYGPDFKKAYRAAPIRAVDVYNVMCNVAGIKPLPNNGSWSRVECMLSSNANLARPFALSSCMLALILRLLA
;
A
#
# COMPACT_ATOMS: atom_id res chain seq x y z
N MET A 1 -51.03 5.56 19.76
CA MET A 1 -51.48 5.00 18.48
C MET A 1 -50.64 3.76 18.25
N ASP A 2 -51.26 2.58 18.24
CA ASP A 2 -50.57 1.28 18.19
C ASP A 2 -49.93 1.09 16.79
N LEU A 3 -48.63 0.77 16.76
CA LEU A 3 -47.86 0.57 15.54
C LEU A 3 -48.46 -0.56 14.67
N LYS A 4 -49.15 -1.50 15.31
CA LYS A 4 -49.88 -2.59 14.62
C LYS A 4 -51.05 -2.08 13.77
N GLU A 5 -51.68 -0.98 14.16
CA GLU A 5 -52.82 -0.42 13.43
C GLU A 5 -52.38 0.42 12.22
N LEU A 6 -51.18 0.99 12.27
CA LEU A 6 -50.57 1.74 11.16
C LEU A 6 -50.16 0.82 10.01
N ILE A 7 -49.67 -0.38 10.32
CA ILE A 7 -49.20 -1.38 9.35
C ILE A 7 -50.36 -1.98 8.55
N LYS A 8 -51.56 -2.07 9.14
CA LYS A 8 -52.75 -2.60 8.47
C LYS A 8 -53.30 -1.72 7.32
N GLN A 9 -52.97 -0.43 7.28
CA GLN A 9 -53.58 0.51 6.33
C GLN A 9 -52.83 0.68 4.99
N ILE A 10 -51.63 0.11 4.82
CA ILE A 10 -50.71 0.43 3.70
C ILE A 10 -50.78 -0.57 2.51
N ASN A 11 -51.89 -1.28 2.32
CA ASN A 11 -51.97 -2.30 1.26
C ASN A 11 -52.43 -1.78 -0.11
N LYS A 12 -51.49 -1.67 -1.07
CA LYS A 12 -51.60 -2.06 -2.50
C LYS A 12 -50.31 -1.71 -3.27
N ASN A 13 -49.31 -2.61 -3.27
CA ASN A 13 -48.40 -2.91 -4.40
C ASN A 13 -47.23 -3.80 -3.95
N THR A 14 -46.73 -4.62 -4.87
CA THR A 14 -45.72 -5.70 -4.66
C THR A 14 -44.37 -5.23 -4.11
N ALA A 15 -44.06 -3.93 -4.14
CA ALA A 15 -42.89 -3.35 -3.48
C ALA A 15 -42.98 -3.36 -1.93
N ALA A 16 -44.19 -3.42 -1.37
CA ALA A 16 -44.41 -3.39 0.08
C ALA A 16 -44.01 -4.72 0.78
N GLN A 17 -44.02 -5.84 0.07
CA GLN A 17 -43.71 -7.16 0.66
C GLN A 17 -42.21 -7.30 1.02
N ILE A 18 -41.33 -6.66 0.26
CA ILE A 18 -39.87 -6.68 0.49
C ILE A 18 -39.51 -5.79 1.69
N GLU A 19 -40.17 -4.65 1.86
CA GLU A 19 -40.01 -3.82 3.06
C GLU A 19 -40.60 -4.47 4.31
N GLN A 20 -41.67 -5.26 4.17
CA GLN A 20 -42.27 -6.00 5.29
C GLN A 20 -41.28 -7.02 5.90
N ASN A 21 -40.55 -7.76 5.07
CA ASN A 21 -39.52 -8.71 5.55
C ASN A 21 -38.35 -8.00 6.23
N LYS A 22 -37.98 -6.79 5.76
CA LYS A 22 -36.94 -5.97 6.40
C LYS A 22 -37.40 -5.43 7.76
N LEU A 23 -38.67 -5.04 7.89
CA LEU A 23 -39.23 -4.57 9.16
C LEU A 23 -39.36 -5.70 10.19
N GLU A 24 -39.75 -6.90 9.78
CA GLU A 24 -39.84 -8.07 10.68
C GLU A 24 -38.47 -8.49 11.22
N LEU A 25 -37.42 -8.45 10.38
CA LEU A 25 -36.04 -8.72 10.80
C LEU A 25 -35.52 -7.67 11.79
N LEU A 26 -35.87 -6.39 11.59
CA LEU A 26 -35.52 -5.32 12.52
C LEU A 26 -36.27 -5.45 13.85
N LEU A 27 -37.51 -5.93 13.83
CA LEU A 27 -38.28 -6.20 15.05
C LEU A 27 -37.70 -7.37 15.85
N GLN A 28 -37.35 -8.48 15.18
CA GLN A 28 -36.68 -9.62 15.82
C GLN A 28 -35.35 -9.23 16.44
N ARG A 29 -34.55 -8.42 15.74
CA ARG A 29 -33.28 -7.91 16.26
C ARG A 29 -33.48 -7.03 17.49
N TRP A 30 -34.47 -6.14 17.47
CA TRP A 30 -34.78 -5.28 18.60
C TRP A 30 -35.28 -6.07 19.82
N GLU A 31 -36.06 -7.13 19.64
CA GLU A 31 -36.50 -8.01 20.72
C GLU A 31 -35.34 -8.79 21.36
N LEU A 32 -34.41 -9.30 20.55
CA LEU A 32 -33.20 -9.98 21.01
C LEU A 32 -32.26 -9.05 21.80
N GLU A 33 -32.06 -7.82 21.31
CA GLU A 33 -31.24 -6.82 22.01
C GLU A 33 -31.89 -6.38 23.34
N ARG A 34 -33.23 -6.31 23.38
CA ARG A 34 -33.99 -6.02 24.60
C ARG A 34 -33.92 -7.14 25.63
N GLU A 35 -33.85 -8.40 25.20
CA GLU A 35 -33.67 -9.57 26.08
C GLU A 35 -32.25 -9.67 26.63
N ALA A 36 -31.24 -9.38 25.81
CA ALA A 36 -29.84 -9.33 26.24
C ALA A 36 -29.57 -8.27 27.33
N LEU A 37 -30.32 -7.16 27.30
CA LEU A 37 -30.26 -6.11 28.33
C LEU A 37 -30.99 -6.46 29.64
N ARG A 38 -31.70 -7.60 29.71
CA ARG A 38 -32.41 -8.07 30.91
C ARG A 38 -31.71 -9.22 31.65
N SER A 39 -30.61 -9.75 31.14
CA SER A 39 -29.85 -10.81 31.80
C SER A 39 -28.92 -10.23 32.89
N PRO A 40 -28.99 -10.69 34.15
CA PRO A 40 -28.05 -10.28 35.17
C PRO A 40 -26.68 -10.95 34.97
N ALA A 41 -25.60 -10.22 35.28
CA ALA A 41 -24.22 -10.69 35.18
C ALA A 41 -23.94 -11.88 36.13
N PRO A 42 -23.08 -12.86 35.76
CA PRO A 42 -22.69 -13.92 36.67
C PRO A 42 -21.70 -13.42 37.73
N GLU A 43 -21.93 -13.87 38.97
CA GLU A 43 -21.24 -13.55 40.22
C GLU A 43 -19.77 -14.00 40.26
N GLU A 44 -18.98 -13.27 41.06
CA GLU A 44 -17.63 -13.58 41.50
C GLU A 44 -17.54 -14.97 42.17
N LEU A 45 -16.61 -15.80 41.71
CA LEU A 45 -16.23 -17.03 42.40
C LEU A 45 -15.07 -16.77 43.35
N VAL A 46 -15.40 -16.88 44.63
CA VAL A 46 -14.56 -16.78 45.83
C VAL A 46 -13.56 -17.95 45.93
N LEU A 47 -12.32 -17.62 46.27
CA LEU A 47 -11.22 -18.54 46.61
C LEU A 47 -11.50 -19.34 47.89
N ARG A 48 -11.07 -20.62 47.93
CA ARG A 48 -10.72 -21.37 49.15
C ARG A 48 -9.52 -22.31 48.93
N PRO A 49 -8.77 -22.66 50.01
CA PRO A 49 -7.37 -23.07 49.92
C PRO A 49 -7.11 -24.58 50.09
N GLU A 50 -5.90 -24.96 49.62
CA GLU A 50 -4.97 -26.06 49.98
C GLU A 50 -5.50 -27.45 50.38
N GLN A 51 -5.01 -28.49 49.68
CA GLN A 51 -4.54 -29.76 50.27
C GLN A 51 -3.41 -30.39 49.42
N GLU A 52 -2.59 -31.18 50.12
CA GLU A 52 -1.21 -31.60 49.90
C GLU A 52 -0.98 -32.79 48.95
N GLU A 53 0.29 -32.87 48.51
CA GLU A 53 1.16 -34.03 48.22
C GLU A 53 0.70 -35.16 47.29
N GLU A 54 1.43 -35.34 46.19
CA GLU A 54 1.99 -36.64 45.79
C GLU A 54 3.24 -36.47 44.91
N SER A 55 4.16 -37.42 45.02
CA SER A 55 5.60 -37.29 44.79
C SER A 55 6.15 -38.11 43.61
N PHE A 56 7.27 -37.62 43.03
CA PHE A 56 8.32 -38.28 42.20
C PHE A 56 8.03 -38.61 40.71
N PRO A 57 9.07 -38.75 39.83
CA PRO A 57 10.52 -38.55 39.99
C PRO A 57 11.20 -37.59 38.97
N GLU A 58 12.48 -37.29 39.25
CA GLU A 58 13.43 -36.50 38.44
C GLU A 58 13.73 -37.12 37.05
N PRO A 59 13.99 -36.31 36.00
CA PRO A 59 14.55 -36.79 34.76
C PRO A 59 16.09 -36.71 34.73
N GLU A 60 16.70 -37.83 34.31
CA GLU A 60 18.13 -38.07 34.12
C GLU A 60 18.79 -37.13 33.10
N GLU A 61 20.08 -36.85 33.36
CA GLU A 61 21.02 -36.13 32.50
C GLU A 61 21.26 -36.89 31.18
N VAL A 62 21.16 -36.17 30.05
CA VAL A 62 21.54 -36.68 28.73
C VAL A 62 22.77 -35.90 28.24
N GLU A 63 23.90 -36.61 28.11
CA GLU A 63 25.14 -36.11 27.51
C GLU A 63 25.02 -35.88 25.99
N PRO A 64 25.81 -34.95 25.41
CA PRO A 64 25.65 -34.52 24.02
C PRO A 64 26.39 -35.43 23.01
N LEU A 65 25.73 -35.73 21.89
CA LEU A 65 26.36 -36.37 20.73
C LEU A 65 26.98 -35.33 19.76
N PRO A 66 28.12 -35.65 19.11
CA PRO A 66 28.96 -34.68 18.43
C PRO A 66 28.53 -34.35 16.99
N SER A 67 28.94 -33.15 16.56
CA SER A 67 28.80 -32.57 15.22
C SER A 67 29.65 -33.29 14.16
N PRO A 68 29.20 -33.31 12.88
CA PRO A 68 30.10 -33.51 11.75
C PRO A 68 30.25 -32.25 10.89
N GLU A 69 31.49 -31.79 10.68
CA GLU A 69 31.91 -31.01 9.50
C GLU A 69 32.63 -31.93 8.49
N PRO A 70 33.16 -31.43 7.35
CA PRO A 70 32.48 -31.44 6.06
C PRO A 70 33.19 -32.37 5.04
N GLN A 71 32.48 -32.81 4.01
CA GLN A 71 33.12 -33.43 2.84
C GLN A 71 32.91 -32.59 1.59
N ALA A 72 34.04 -32.22 1.00
CA ALA A 72 34.17 -31.66 -0.33
C ALA A 72 33.96 -32.74 -1.40
N SER A 73 33.33 -32.37 -2.51
CA SER A 73 33.63 -32.97 -3.81
C SER A 73 33.42 -31.96 -4.93
N ASP A 74 34.54 -31.59 -5.55
CA ASP A 74 34.63 -31.11 -6.92
C ASP A 74 33.94 -32.10 -7.87
N LYS A 75 33.07 -31.60 -8.75
CA LYS A 75 33.10 -31.89 -10.20
C LYS A 75 32.41 -30.73 -10.93
N GLY A 76 33.19 -30.02 -11.73
CA GLY A 76 32.68 -29.13 -12.76
C GLY A 76 32.07 -29.91 -13.91
N GLU A 77 31.04 -29.33 -14.52
CA GLU A 77 30.64 -29.58 -15.90
C GLU A 77 30.09 -28.27 -16.48
N GLU A 78 30.83 -27.73 -17.45
CA GLU A 78 30.34 -26.75 -18.41
C GLU A 78 29.24 -27.38 -19.26
N VAL A 79 28.10 -26.72 -19.40
CA VAL A 79 27.24 -26.88 -20.58
C VAL A 79 26.69 -25.53 -21.02
N SER A 80 27.32 -25.01 -22.06
CA SER A 80 26.76 -24.46 -23.30
C SER A 80 25.48 -23.62 -23.28
N SER A 81 25.62 -22.46 -23.92
CA SER A 81 24.63 -21.75 -24.72
C SER A 81 23.63 -22.65 -25.46
N ASP A 82 22.35 -22.25 -25.43
CA ASP A 82 21.42 -22.18 -26.57
C ASP A 82 19.97 -22.44 -26.16
N ILE A 83 19.19 -21.39 -25.85
CA ILE A 83 17.75 -21.37 -26.16
C ILE A 83 17.36 -19.94 -26.58
N ALA A 84 17.73 -19.60 -27.82
CA ALA A 84 17.02 -18.63 -28.62
C ALA A 84 16.21 -19.42 -29.66
N ALA A 85 14.90 -19.55 -29.44
CA ALA A 85 13.86 -19.76 -30.45
C ALA A 85 12.63 -20.33 -29.75
N LEU A 86 11.54 -19.57 -29.68
CA LEU A 86 10.16 -20.09 -29.72
C LEU A 86 9.21 -18.89 -29.96
N TRP A 87 9.10 -18.51 -31.23
CA TRP A 87 8.00 -17.68 -31.75
C TRP A 87 7.36 -18.43 -32.90
N PRO A 88 6.04 -18.71 -32.88
CA PRO A 88 5.33 -19.02 -34.10
C PRO A 88 4.51 -17.81 -34.58
N SER A 89 4.84 -17.45 -35.81
CA SER A 89 4.11 -16.65 -36.79
C SER A 89 2.59 -16.89 -36.78
N LEU A 90 1.81 -15.81 -36.68
CA LEU A 90 0.38 -15.80 -37.03
C LEU A 90 0.19 -15.03 -38.35
N LYS A 91 -0.38 -15.72 -39.35
CA LYS A 91 -0.93 -15.12 -40.57
C LYS A 91 -2.45 -14.90 -40.42
N PRO A 92 -3.05 -13.96 -41.17
CA PRO A 92 -4.35 -13.36 -40.86
C PRO A 92 -5.53 -14.10 -41.51
N LEU A 93 -6.73 -13.97 -40.93
CA LEU A 93 -8.01 -14.33 -41.55
C LEU A 93 -9.07 -13.23 -41.26
N PRO A 94 -10.15 -13.13 -42.08
CA PRO A 94 -10.64 -11.87 -42.63
C PRO A 94 -11.93 -11.31 -41.94
N ALA A 95 -12.38 -10.15 -42.44
CA ALA A 95 -13.41 -9.26 -41.87
C ALA A 95 -14.89 -9.62 -42.15
N ALA A 96 -15.73 -9.32 -41.13
CA ALA A 96 -17.15 -8.83 -41.02
C ALA A 96 -18.25 -9.32 -42.00
N ALA A 97 -19.56 -9.45 -41.67
CA ALA A 97 -20.51 -8.76 -40.77
C ALA A 97 -21.84 -9.61 -40.67
N PRO A 98 -23.04 -9.15 -40.22
CA PRO A 98 -23.45 -8.07 -39.29
C PRO A 98 -24.42 -8.49 -38.14
N ASP A 99 -24.47 -7.65 -37.11
CA ASP A 99 -25.58 -7.20 -36.23
C ASP A 99 -26.73 -8.12 -35.72
N SER A 100 -26.85 -8.23 -34.39
CA SER A 100 -28.14 -8.13 -33.66
C SER A 100 -27.92 -7.95 -32.15
N SER A 101 -28.50 -6.89 -31.58
CA SER A 101 -28.53 -6.59 -30.15
C SER A 101 -29.46 -7.53 -29.38
N PRO A 102 -29.22 -7.76 -28.07
CA PRO A 102 -30.23 -7.34 -27.11
C PRO A 102 -29.68 -6.70 -25.82
N ALA A 103 -30.50 -5.76 -25.34
CA ALA A 103 -30.68 -5.20 -24.01
C ALA A 103 -29.73 -5.59 -22.86
N CYS A 104 -29.17 -4.55 -22.23
CA CYS A 104 -28.50 -4.58 -20.94
C CYS A 104 -29.47 -4.99 -19.81
N THR A 105 -29.16 -6.08 -19.12
CA THR A 105 -29.64 -6.39 -17.77
C THR A 105 -28.48 -6.26 -16.79
N ALA A 106 -28.70 -5.51 -15.71
CA ALA A 106 -27.74 -5.30 -14.63
C ALA A 106 -27.46 -6.63 -13.91
N PRO A 107 -26.19 -6.96 -13.57
CA PRO A 107 -25.90 -8.07 -12.68
C PRO A 107 -26.25 -7.68 -11.24
N GLU A 108 -26.90 -8.63 -10.56
CA GLU A 108 -27.29 -8.62 -9.15
C GLU A 108 -26.09 -8.33 -8.23
N GLU A 109 -26.33 -7.54 -7.19
CA GLU A 109 -25.37 -7.24 -6.12
C GLU A 109 -24.89 -8.55 -5.45
N SER A 110 -23.67 -8.98 -5.77
CA SER A 110 -22.97 -9.97 -4.96
C SER A 110 -22.53 -9.31 -3.66
N THR A 111 -23.16 -9.70 -2.55
CA THR A 111 -22.72 -9.35 -1.20
C THR A 111 -21.34 -9.97 -0.93
N HIS A 112 -20.29 -9.23 -1.25
CA HIS A 112 -18.94 -9.57 -0.80
C HIS A 112 -18.81 -9.24 0.69
N PRO A 113 -18.20 -10.11 1.51
CA PRO A 113 -17.90 -9.79 2.90
C PRO A 113 -17.00 -8.56 2.93
N GLN A 114 -17.42 -7.53 3.67
CA GLN A 114 -16.64 -6.32 3.90
C GLN A 114 -15.36 -6.70 4.63
N ALA A 115 -14.22 -6.51 3.97
CA ALA A 115 -12.93 -6.58 4.66
C ALA A 115 -12.90 -5.54 5.78
N ASN A 116 -12.53 -5.97 6.99
CA ASN A 116 -12.39 -5.09 8.14
C ASN A 116 -11.28 -4.06 7.87
N PRO A 117 -11.47 -2.75 8.14
CA PRO A 117 -10.48 -1.71 7.87
C PRO A 117 -9.08 -1.96 8.45
N LYS A 118 -8.94 -2.86 9.43
CA LYS A 118 -7.71 -3.11 10.19
C LYS A 118 -6.61 -3.88 9.45
N ASP A 119 -6.87 -4.45 8.29
CA ASP A 119 -5.85 -5.21 7.54
C ASP A 119 -5.27 -4.41 6.36
N GLN A 120 -5.72 -3.16 6.17
CA GLN A 120 -5.44 -2.36 4.98
C GLN A 120 -4.08 -1.67 5.08
N GLU A 121 -3.23 -1.87 4.07
CA GLU A 121 -1.96 -1.14 4.00
C GLU A 121 -2.13 0.20 3.27
N ARG A 122 -2.08 1.30 4.03
CA ARG A 122 -2.30 2.66 3.52
C ARG A 122 -1.03 3.49 3.68
N MET A 123 -0.13 3.43 2.71
CA MET A 123 0.96 4.42 2.58
C MET A 123 1.44 4.60 1.14
N ALA A 124 0.56 5.01 0.23
CA ALA A 124 0.96 5.47 -1.11
C ALA A 124 1.35 6.96 -1.10
N ILE A 125 2.37 7.34 -0.32
CA ILE A 125 3.04 8.64 -0.50
C ILE A 125 4.30 8.48 -1.34
N PHE A 126 4.82 7.26 -1.44
CA PHE A 126 6.07 6.98 -2.12
C PHE A 126 6.04 7.46 -3.58
N GLY A 127 7.01 8.32 -3.90
CA GLY A 127 7.25 8.84 -5.24
C GLY A 127 6.63 10.20 -5.55
N LEU A 128 5.67 10.70 -4.78
CA LEU A 128 4.96 11.95 -5.11
C LEU A 128 5.66 13.24 -4.67
N GLU A 129 6.63 13.21 -3.76
CA GLU A 129 7.41 14.38 -3.31
C GLU A 129 8.88 14.35 -3.77
N GLY A 130 9.38 13.17 -4.14
CA GLY A 130 10.81 12.95 -4.43
C GLY A 130 11.73 13.10 -3.22
N ARG A 131 11.18 13.00 -2.01
CA ARG A 131 11.89 13.24 -0.74
C ARG A 131 12.00 11.96 0.06
N ASN A 132 13.03 11.85 0.89
CA ASN A 132 13.16 10.75 1.84
C ASN A 132 12.19 10.89 3.02
N CYS A 133 11.91 9.80 3.74
CA CYS A 133 10.95 9.75 4.85
C CYS A 133 11.28 10.75 5.98
N GLU A 134 12.56 10.96 6.28
CA GLU A 134 12.96 11.95 7.29
C GLU A 134 12.65 13.41 6.90
N VAL A 135 12.32 13.66 5.63
CA VAL A 135 11.99 14.99 5.10
C VAL A 135 10.47 15.15 4.96
N HIS A 136 9.78 14.21 4.32
CA HIS A 136 8.31 14.29 4.17
C HIS A 136 7.53 13.91 5.44
N GLN A 137 8.22 13.38 6.46
CA GLN A 137 7.72 13.07 7.81
C GLN A 137 6.81 11.85 7.94
N MET A 138 6.43 11.19 6.83
CA MET A 138 5.69 9.93 6.90
C MET A 138 6.71 8.79 7.01
N ILE A 139 7.01 8.38 8.25
CA ILE A 139 8.12 7.46 8.58
C ILE A 139 7.64 6.03 8.87
N GLY A 140 6.36 5.73 8.68
CA GLY A 140 5.83 4.38 8.85
C GLY A 140 4.32 4.32 8.74
N ASN A 141 3.81 3.09 8.59
CA ASN A 141 2.38 2.81 8.54
C ASN A 141 1.70 3.12 9.87
N TYR A 142 2.42 2.96 10.98
CA TYR A 142 1.96 3.32 12.31
C TYR A 142 2.89 4.36 12.93
N MET A 143 2.38 5.57 13.19
CA MET A 143 3.13 6.66 13.81
C MET A 143 2.42 7.21 15.05
N TRP A 144 3.20 7.74 15.99
CA TRP A 144 2.67 8.38 17.18
C TRP A 144 3.40 9.69 17.47
N ASP A 145 2.63 10.76 17.73
CA ASP A 145 3.18 12.05 18.11
C ASP A 145 3.10 12.18 19.64
N GLU A 146 4.25 12.12 20.28
CA GLU A 146 4.35 12.15 21.75
C GLU A 146 3.75 13.42 22.36
N LYS A 147 3.80 14.55 21.65
CA LYS A 147 3.32 15.85 22.15
C LYS A 147 1.79 15.91 22.19
N THR A 148 1.13 15.54 21.09
CA THR A 148 -0.33 15.59 20.97
C THR A 148 -1.02 14.30 21.41
N LYS A 149 -0.24 13.22 21.61
CA LYS A 149 -0.70 11.85 21.91
C LYS A 149 -1.57 11.24 20.79
N LYS A 150 -1.54 11.84 19.60
CA LYS A 150 -2.27 11.39 18.41
C LYS A 150 -1.52 10.26 17.72
N SER A 151 -2.28 9.34 17.11
CA SER A 151 -1.73 8.20 16.37
C SER A 151 -2.17 8.28 14.91
N PHE A 152 -1.28 7.93 14.01
CA PHE A 152 -1.58 7.56 12.63
C PHE A 152 -1.58 6.04 12.59
N ASP A 153 -2.74 5.41 12.41
CA ASP A 153 -2.90 3.96 12.47
C ASP A 153 -3.22 3.42 11.07
N ILE A 154 -2.20 3.36 10.22
CA ILE A 154 -2.25 2.91 8.82
C ILE A 154 -3.41 3.56 8.05
N GLY A 155 -3.67 4.84 8.30
CA GLY A 155 -4.74 5.59 7.66
C GLY A 155 -6.17 5.24 8.11
N THR A 156 -6.36 4.29 9.03
CA THR A 156 -7.69 3.74 9.38
C THR A 156 -8.43 4.52 10.45
N ASN A 157 -7.70 5.15 11.38
CA ASN A 157 -8.29 5.96 12.44
C ASN A 157 -8.53 7.41 11.97
N ASN A 158 -9.51 8.10 12.57
CA ASN A 158 -9.87 9.46 12.15
C ASN A 158 -8.70 10.46 12.31
N ASP A 159 -7.83 10.24 13.29
CA ASP A 159 -6.64 11.08 13.51
C ASP A 159 -5.61 10.95 12.37
N SER A 160 -5.66 9.89 11.54
CA SER A 160 -4.81 9.79 10.34
C SER A 160 -5.12 10.87 9.30
N LEU A 161 -6.33 11.44 9.30
CA LEU A 161 -6.72 12.53 8.39
C LEU A 161 -6.14 13.89 8.82
N LEU A 162 -5.48 13.97 9.99
CA LEU A 162 -4.91 15.22 10.47
C LEU A 162 -3.76 15.67 9.55
N PRO A 163 -3.77 16.91 9.04
CA PRO A 163 -2.72 17.42 8.17
C PRO A 163 -1.31 17.38 8.77
N MET A 164 -1.17 17.25 10.09
CA MET A 164 0.14 17.18 10.76
C MET A 164 1.01 15.99 10.32
N TRP A 165 0.40 14.91 9.83
CA TRP A 165 1.14 13.76 9.30
C TRP A 165 1.66 14.02 7.88
N TRP A 166 0.88 14.76 7.09
CA TRP A 166 1.06 14.90 5.64
C TRP A 166 1.77 16.20 5.23
N ASN A 167 1.65 17.26 6.02
CA ASN A 167 2.17 18.61 5.70
C ASN A 167 3.71 18.72 5.78
N GLY A 168 4.43 17.63 6.04
CA GLY A 168 5.89 17.61 6.07
C GLY A 168 6.52 17.95 4.72
N SER A 169 5.83 17.69 3.61
CA SER A 169 6.23 18.06 2.26
C SER A 169 5.02 18.19 1.35
N GLU A 170 5.18 18.89 0.22
CA GLU A 170 4.12 19.08 -0.76
C GLU A 170 4.18 17.98 -1.84
N PRO A 171 3.18 17.08 -1.94
CA PRO A 171 3.10 16.10 -3.02
C PRO A 171 2.78 16.75 -4.37
N LEU A 172 3.17 16.08 -5.46
CA LEU A 172 2.98 16.55 -6.83
C LEU A 172 1.54 16.98 -7.12
N TRP A 173 0.54 16.22 -6.66
CA TRP A 173 -0.86 16.57 -6.91
C TRP A 173 -1.25 17.90 -6.27
N VAL A 174 -0.71 18.25 -5.09
CA VAL A 174 -0.94 19.55 -4.45
C VAL A 174 -0.29 20.65 -5.27
N THR A 175 0.94 20.45 -5.75
CA THR A 175 1.62 21.41 -6.65
C THR A 175 0.80 21.64 -7.92
N MET A 176 0.26 20.58 -8.52
CA MET A 176 -0.61 20.66 -9.70
C MET A 176 -1.86 21.48 -9.44
N GLN A 177 -2.56 21.20 -8.34
CA GLN A 177 -3.75 21.95 -7.93
C GLN A 177 -3.46 23.44 -7.70
N LYS A 178 -2.36 23.76 -7.01
CA LYS A 178 -1.91 25.16 -6.82
C LYS A 178 -1.61 25.86 -8.15
N MET A 179 -1.21 25.11 -9.17
CA MET A 179 -1.02 25.59 -10.54
C MET A 179 -2.29 25.56 -11.40
N ARG A 180 -3.46 25.29 -10.80
CA ARG A 180 -4.77 25.17 -11.47
C ARG A 180 -4.84 24.05 -12.51
N LYS A 181 -3.97 23.03 -12.38
CA LYS A 181 -4.09 21.78 -13.12
C LYS A 181 -5.03 20.85 -12.38
N LYS A 182 -5.85 20.12 -13.13
CA LYS A 182 -6.87 19.24 -12.57
C LYS A 182 -6.29 17.88 -12.21
N VAL A 183 -6.63 17.34 -11.04
CA VAL A 183 -6.13 16.05 -10.59
C VAL A 183 -7.26 15.15 -10.13
N ASN A 184 -7.34 13.96 -10.72
CA ASN A 184 -8.27 12.90 -10.32
C ASN A 184 -7.48 11.73 -9.72
N MET A 185 -7.88 11.27 -8.55
CA MET A 185 -7.21 10.18 -7.84
C MET A 185 -8.22 9.06 -7.55
N TYR A 186 -7.82 7.82 -7.76
CA TYR A 186 -8.66 6.64 -7.62
C TYR A 186 -8.01 5.67 -6.64
N TYR A 187 -8.64 5.53 -5.48
CA TYR A 187 -8.22 4.68 -4.36
C TYR A 187 -6.84 5.01 -3.79
N TRP A 188 -6.24 6.15 -4.18
CA TRP A 188 -4.89 6.52 -3.77
C TRP A 188 -4.85 6.97 -2.31
N PRO A 189 -4.17 6.23 -1.40
CA PRO A 189 -4.05 6.63 0.00
C PRO A 189 -3.53 8.07 0.16
N GLY A 190 -4.30 8.92 0.84
CA GLY A 190 -3.98 10.33 1.06
C GLY A 190 -4.74 11.29 0.15
N CYS A 191 -5.45 10.83 -0.90
CA CYS A 191 -6.30 11.72 -1.71
C CYS A 191 -7.50 12.28 -0.90
N GLU A 192 -7.89 11.56 0.16
CA GLU A 192 -8.94 11.93 1.10
C GLU A 192 -8.54 13.03 2.08
N VAL A 193 -7.25 13.39 2.12
CA VAL A 193 -6.70 14.33 3.09
C VAL A 193 -6.57 15.72 2.48
N GLU A 194 -6.86 16.74 3.28
CA GLU A 194 -6.51 18.11 2.94
C GLU A 194 -5.03 18.36 3.26
N ILE A 195 -4.18 18.29 2.25
CA ILE A 195 -2.74 18.47 2.41
C ILE A 195 -2.39 19.91 2.05
N LEU A 196 -1.79 20.63 3.00
CA LEU A 196 -1.43 22.05 2.87
C LEU A 196 -2.60 22.95 2.43
N GLY A 197 -3.81 22.64 2.89
CA GLY A 197 -5.04 23.38 2.57
C GLY A 197 -5.61 23.09 1.18
N VAL A 198 -5.16 22.02 0.52
CA VAL A 198 -5.53 21.68 -0.86
C VAL A 198 -6.10 20.26 -0.90
N ARG A 199 -7.05 20.02 -1.83
CA ARG A 199 -7.63 18.71 -2.14
C ARG A 199 -7.60 18.49 -3.67
N PRO A 200 -7.57 17.24 -4.16
CA PRO A 200 -7.71 16.96 -5.59
C PRO A 200 -9.11 17.34 -6.09
N ASP A 201 -9.30 17.51 -7.41
CA ASP A 201 -10.62 17.76 -8.01
C ASP A 201 -11.57 16.59 -7.80
N TYR A 202 -11.01 15.37 -7.86
CA TYR A 202 -11.74 14.14 -7.62
C TYR A 202 -10.87 13.16 -6.83
N CYS A 203 -11.46 12.53 -5.83
CA CYS A 203 -10.86 11.44 -5.07
C CYS A 203 -11.90 10.35 -4.87
N ARG A 204 -11.69 9.18 -5.48
CA ARG A 204 -12.42 7.96 -5.13
C ARG A 204 -11.73 7.35 -3.92
N LEU A 205 -12.44 7.33 -2.81
CA LEU A 205 -11.89 6.95 -1.51
C LEU A 205 -11.55 5.46 -1.44
N TYR A 206 -10.46 5.15 -0.77
CA TYR A 206 -10.07 3.80 -0.42
C TYR A 206 -10.82 3.38 0.86
N TYR A 207 -11.88 2.59 0.71
CA TYR A 207 -12.66 2.06 1.84
C TYR A 207 -12.47 0.55 2.05
N TYR A 208 -12.21 -0.17 0.96
CA TYR A 208 -12.04 -1.62 0.90
C TYR A 208 -10.98 -1.92 -0.17
N TYR A 209 -10.42 -3.14 -0.15
CA TYR A 209 -9.49 -3.62 -1.18
C TYR A 209 -10.14 -3.55 -2.56
N PRO A 210 -9.67 -2.69 -3.47
CA PRO A 210 -10.26 -2.60 -4.81
C PRO A 210 -10.15 -3.96 -5.51
N SER A 211 -11.29 -4.49 -5.97
CA SER A 211 -11.30 -5.69 -6.78
C SER A 211 -10.68 -5.45 -8.15
N ASP A 212 -10.42 -6.52 -8.91
CA ASP A 212 -9.95 -6.40 -10.29
C ASP A 212 -10.96 -5.64 -11.19
N ALA A 213 -12.25 -5.73 -10.86
CA ALA A 213 -13.31 -4.97 -11.53
C ALA A 213 -13.29 -3.49 -11.15
N ASP A 214 -13.09 -3.17 -9.86
CA ASP A 214 -12.94 -1.79 -9.38
C ASP A 214 -11.72 -1.11 -10.02
N PHE A 215 -10.59 -1.84 -10.09
CA PHE A 215 -9.38 -1.33 -10.73
C PHE A 215 -9.59 -1.08 -12.22
N ARG A 216 -10.22 -2.03 -12.95
CA ARG A 216 -10.56 -1.83 -14.36
C ARG A 216 -11.45 -0.60 -14.56
N ALA A 217 -12.47 -0.42 -13.72
CA ALA A 217 -13.36 0.75 -13.78
C ALA A 217 -12.60 2.06 -13.48
N ALA A 218 -11.73 2.07 -12.47
CA ALA A 218 -10.92 3.25 -12.14
C ALA A 218 -9.94 3.63 -13.27
N VAL A 219 -9.30 2.64 -13.91
CA VAL A 219 -8.44 2.89 -15.09
C VAL A 219 -9.25 3.45 -16.26
N ASP A 220 -10.46 2.93 -16.48
CA ASP A 220 -11.35 3.44 -17.53
C ASP A 220 -11.77 4.89 -17.30
N ASP A 221 -12.18 5.19 -16.07
CA ASP A 221 -12.57 6.54 -15.66
C ASP A 221 -11.38 7.51 -15.71
N ALA A 222 -10.19 7.05 -15.32
CA ALA A 222 -8.95 7.82 -15.41
C ALA A 222 -8.65 8.20 -16.87
N VAL A 223 -8.65 7.23 -17.79
CA VAL A 223 -8.42 7.46 -19.23
C VAL A 223 -9.48 8.40 -19.81
N GLU A 224 -10.75 8.25 -19.45
CA GLU A 224 -11.81 9.15 -19.92
C GLU A 224 -11.65 10.57 -19.35
N SER A 225 -11.26 10.70 -18.07
CA SER A 225 -11.04 12.01 -17.44
C SER A 225 -9.91 12.82 -18.09
N LEU A 226 -8.84 12.12 -18.49
CA LEU A 226 -7.74 12.71 -19.25
C LEU A 226 -8.18 13.10 -20.66
N ARG A 227 -8.95 12.22 -21.33
CA ARG A 227 -9.47 12.49 -22.69
C ARG A 227 -10.37 13.72 -22.75
N ASN A 228 -11.30 13.85 -21.80
CA ASN A 228 -12.30 14.91 -21.82
C ASN A 228 -11.83 16.21 -21.15
N GLY A 229 -10.58 16.27 -20.66
CA GLY A 229 -9.98 17.44 -20.04
C GLY A 229 -10.54 17.78 -18.65
N SER A 230 -11.21 16.82 -18.00
CA SER A 230 -11.57 16.92 -16.59
C SER A 230 -10.39 16.62 -15.65
N ALA A 231 -9.30 16.03 -16.16
CA ALA A 231 -8.05 15.84 -15.45
C ALA A 231 -6.83 16.18 -16.35
N ASP A 232 -5.80 16.79 -15.77
CA ASP A 232 -4.44 16.88 -16.32
C ASP A 232 -3.56 15.72 -15.82
N MET A 233 -3.88 15.16 -14.66
CA MET A 233 -3.26 13.94 -14.12
C MET A 233 -4.34 13.05 -13.51
N ALA A 234 -4.25 11.75 -13.79
CA ALA A 234 -5.01 10.73 -13.11
C ALA A 234 -4.07 9.74 -12.41
N ALA A 235 -4.34 9.41 -11.14
CA ALA A 235 -3.55 8.46 -10.36
C ALA A 235 -4.46 7.32 -9.85
N VAL A 236 -4.07 6.06 -10.06
CA VAL A 236 -4.87 4.88 -9.69
C VAL A 236 -4.02 3.94 -8.84
N TYR A 237 -4.56 3.52 -7.69
CA TYR A 237 -3.92 2.57 -6.77
C TYR A 237 -4.51 1.16 -6.93
N TYR A 238 -3.66 0.13 -6.79
CA TYR A 238 -4.04 -1.28 -6.86
C TYR A 238 -3.22 -2.10 -5.86
N GLU A 239 -3.89 -2.89 -5.03
CA GLU A 239 -3.27 -3.54 -3.87
C GLU A 239 -3.31 -5.08 -3.93
N ARG A 240 -4.08 -5.67 -4.84
CA ARG A 240 -4.33 -7.13 -4.78
C ARG A 240 -3.06 -7.97 -4.85
N ASN A 241 -2.04 -7.53 -5.60
CA ASN A 241 -0.76 -8.24 -5.63
C ASN A 241 -0.07 -8.29 -4.26
N ASP A 242 -0.20 -7.23 -3.48
CA ASP A 242 0.34 -7.13 -2.13
C ASP A 242 -0.44 -8.03 -1.17
N VAL A 243 -1.79 -7.94 -1.19
CA VAL A 243 -2.68 -8.81 -0.39
C VAL A 243 -2.39 -10.30 -0.62
N GLU A 244 -2.33 -10.75 -1.88
CA GLU A 244 -2.07 -12.16 -2.20
C GLU A 244 -0.60 -12.54 -1.89
N GLY A 245 0.32 -11.58 -1.96
CA GLY A 245 1.70 -11.74 -1.52
C GLY A 245 1.82 -11.97 -0.02
N HIS A 246 1.07 -11.22 0.79
CA HIS A 246 0.97 -11.41 2.22
C HIS A 246 0.33 -12.76 2.58
N HIS A 247 -0.89 -13.01 2.07
CA HIS A 247 -1.69 -14.18 2.44
C HIS A 247 -1.12 -15.52 1.96
N HIS A 248 -0.36 -15.54 0.87
CA HIS A 248 0.09 -16.79 0.24
C HIS A 248 1.59 -16.85 -0.06
N GLY A 249 2.30 -15.73 0.09
CA GLY A 249 3.74 -15.63 -0.17
C GLY A 249 4.05 -15.12 -1.59
N PRO A 250 5.22 -14.49 -1.79
CA PRO A 250 5.60 -13.86 -3.05
C PRO A 250 5.73 -14.84 -4.23
N LEU A 251 5.97 -16.14 -4.01
CA LEU A 251 6.13 -17.13 -5.09
C LEU A 251 4.87 -17.95 -5.40
N SER A 252 3.77 -17.67 -4.70
CA SER A 252 2.51 -18.42 -4.77
C SER A 252 1.79 -18.35 -6.11
N ALA A 253 0.88 -19.31 -6.35
CA ALA A 253 0.01 -19.31 -7.52
C ALA A 253 -0.99 -18.14 -7.49
N GLN A 254 -1.48 -17.79 -6.30
CA GLN A 254 -2.45 -16.72 -6.06
C GLN A 254 -1.87 -15.35 -6.42
N ARG A 255 -0.65 -15.06 -5.95
CA ARG A 255 0.06 -13.83 -6.33
C ARG A 255 0.33 -13.77 -7.84
N LYS A 256 0.76 -14.88 -8.45
CA LYS A 256 0.95 -14.96 -9.92
C LYS A 256 -0.37 -14.72 -10.67
N GLU A 257 -1.49 -15.22 -10.15
CA GLU A 257 -2.81 -15.00 -10.74
C GLU A 257 -3.26 -13.55 -10.64
N ALA A 258 -3.09 -12.89 -9.48
CA ALA A 258 -3.33 -11.45 -9.36
C ALA A 258 -2.48 -10.63 -10.34
N THR A 259 -1.22 -11.02 -10.56
CA THR A 259 -0.36 -10.35 -11.54
C THR A 259 -0.88 -10.52 -12.98
N LYS A 260 -1.40 -11.69 -13.35
CA LYS A 260 -2.01 -11.89 -14.68
C LYS A 260 -3.25 -11.02 -14.87
N LYS A 261 -4.12 -10.93 -13.86
CA LYS A 261 -5.31 -10.08 -13.93
C LYS A 261 -4.96 -8.59 -14.04
N LEU A 262 -3.92 -8.15 -13.34
CA LEU A 262 -3.35 -6.81 -13.54
C LEU A 262 -2.91 -6.61 -14.99
N ASP A 263 -2.14 -7.54 -15.56
CA ASP A 263 -1.68 -7.47 -16.96
C ASP A 263 -2.84 -7.39 -17.96
N GLU A 264 -3.93 -8.13 -17.74
CA GLU A 264 -5.15 -8.04 -18.55
C GLU A 264 -5.75 -6.62 -18.53
N VAL A 265 -5.85 -5.99 -17.35
CA VAL A 265 -6.34 -4.60 -17.25
C VAL A 265 -5.39 -3.62 -17.93
N LEU A 266 -4.07 -3.81 -17.81
CA LEU A 266 -3.09 -2.95 -18.49
C LEU A 266 -3.12 -3.12 -20.02
N LYS A 267 -3.43 -4.32 -20.52
CA LYS A 267 -3.68 -4.58 -21.94
C LYS A 267 -4.94 -3.85 -22.41
N ASP A 268 -6.03 -3.91 -21.64
CA ASP A 268 -7.28 -3.19 -21.94
C ASP A 268 -7.07 -1.67 -21.93
N MET A 269 -6.34 -1.14 -20.94
CA MET A 269 -5.95 0.26 -20.85
C MET A 269 -5.23 0.72 -22.13
N ASN A 270 -4.22 -0.05 -22.55
CA ASN A 270 -3.49 0.22 -23.78
C ASN A 270 -4.44 0.29 -24.98
N GLN A 271 -5.35 -0.68 -25.15
CA GLN A 271 -6.32 -0.67 -26.24
C GLN A 271 -7.23 0.56 -26.20
N LYS A 272 -7.69 0.97 -25.02
CA LYS A 272 -8.54 2.15 -24.84
C LYS A 272 -7.82 3.46 -25.14
N ILE A 273 -6.57 3.61 -24.71
CA ILE A 273 -5.72 4.76 -25.07
C ILE A 273 -5.60 4.86 -26.61
N LYS A 274 -5.44 3.73 -27.30
CA LYS A 274 -5.44 3.71 -28.78
C LYS A 274 -6.77 4.12 -29.37
N ALA A 275 -7.86 3.51 -28.92
CA ALA A 275 -9.22 3.76 -29.42
C ALA A 275 -9.68 5.22 -29.18
N LYS A 276 -9.17 5.86 -28.13
CA LYS A 276 -9.47 7.26 -27.78
C LYS A 276 -8.47 8.26 -28.38
N ASN A 277 -7.55 7.82 -29.24
CA ASN A 277 -6.53 8.63 -29.91
C ASN A 277 -5.58 9.38 -28.94
N LEU A 278 -5.32 8.82 -27.74
CA LEU A 278 -4.47 9.45 -26.73
C LEU A 278 -2.98 9.08 -26.84
N GLN A 279 -2.60 8.20 -27.77
CA GLN A 279 -1.23 7.64 -27.84
C GLN A 279 -0.11 8.67 -27.96
N ASN A 280 -0.40 9.84 -28.52
CA ASN A 280 0.58 10.91 -28.74
C ASN A 280 0.50 12.03 -27.71
N ASP A 281 -0.53 12.01 -26.83
CA ASP A 281 -0.85 13.08 -25.90
C ASP A 281 -0.89 12.61 -24.44
N LEU A 282 -0.65 11.32 -24.19
CA LEU A 282 -0.67 10.71 -22.86
C LEU A 282 0.61 9.94 -22.58
N ASN A 283 1.25 10.29 -21.47
CA ASN A 283 2.27 9.46 -20.83
C ASN A 283 1.66 8.64 -19.70
N VAL A 284 2.10 7.39 -19.57
CA VAL A 284 1.71 6.48 -18.50
C VAL A 284 2.96 6.04 -17.75
N ILE A 285 2.92 6.19 -16.44
CA ILE A 285 3.97 5.77 -15.50
C ILE A 285 3.34 4.74 -14.56
N LEU A 286 4.03 3.61 -14.37
CA LEU A 286 3.66 2.54 -13.44
C LEU A 286 4.83 2.28 -12.51
N PHE A 287 4.57 2.14 -11.22
CA PHE A 287 5.57 1.76 -10.24
C PHE A 287 4.93 1.05 -9.05
N SER A 288 5.74 0.38 -8.25
CA SER A 288 5.37 -0.05 -6.90
C SER A 288 6.15 0.73 -5.85
N ASP A 289 5.58 0.80 -4.66
CA ASP A 289 6.19 1.30 -3.43
C ASP A 289 7.32 0.38 -2.91
N HIS A 290 7.12 -0.93 -2.94
CA HIS A 290 8.11 -1.92 -2.50
C HIS A 290 7.98 -3.27 -3.24
N GLY A 291 8.78 -4.25 -2.81
CA GLY A 291 8.65 -5.67 -3.13
C GLY A 291 8.06 -6.48 -1.97
N MET A 292 8.37 -7.78 -1.90
CA MET A 292 7.79 -8.73 -0.94
C MET A 292 8.73 -9.92 -0.72
N THR A 293 8.97 -10.32 0.53
CA THR A 293 9.77 -11.52 0.88
C THR A 293 8.92 -12.56 1.61
N GLU A 294 9.34 -13.81 1.60
CA GLU A 294 8.70 -14.89 2.35
C GLU A 294 8.84 -14.70 3.87
N LEU A 295 7.81 -15.12 4.60
CA LEU A 295 7.79 -15.26 6.07
C LEU A 295 7.83 -16.72 6.49
N GLN A 296 8.34 -16.97 7.70
CA GLN A 296 8.36 -18.30 8.33
C GLN A 296 7.75 -18.25 9.73
N TRP A 297 6.44 -17.97 9.83
CA TRP A 297 5.73 -18.16 11.09
C TRP A 297 5.59 -19.65 11.41
N MET A 298 5.73 -20.11 12.65
CA MET A 298 6.06 -19.38 13.88
C MET A 298 7.56 -19.41 14.25
N GLU A 299 8.40 -20.01 13.40
CA GLU A 299 9.83 -20.25 13.67
C GLU A 299 10.63 -18.94 13.74
N LYS A 300 10.32 -17.97 12.88
CA LYS A 300 11.00 -16.66 12.80
C LYS A 300 10.17 -15.52 13.37
N VAL A 301 9.62 -15.72 14.57
CA VAL A 301 8.86 -14.69 15.31
C VAL A 301 9.62 -14.27 16.56
N ILE A 302 9.85 -12.97 16.71
CA ILE A 302 10.44 -12.35 17.90
C ILE A 302 9.30 -11.79 18.76
N GLU A 303 9.09 -12.40 19.94
CA GLU A 303 8.08 -11.98 20.91
C GLU A 303 8.70 -11.05 21.96
N LEU A 304 8.41 -9.74 21.91
CA LEU A 304 9.05 -8.77 22.81
C LEU A 304 8.78 -9.05 24.29
N GLN A 305 7.63 -9.62 24.63
CA GLN A 305 7.27 -9.96 26.01
C GLN A 305 8.21 -10.98 26.68
N THR A 306 9.01 -11.72 25.90
CA THR A 306 9.98 -12.69 26.46
C THR A 306 11.28 -12.02 26.90
N TYR A 307 11.55 -10.80 26.42
CA TYR A 307 12.79 -10.06 26.68
C TYR A 307 12.58 -8.84 27.58
N ILE A 308 11.42 -8.20 27.50
CA ILE A 308 11.08 -6.99 28.26
C ILE A 308 9.69 -7.07 28.88
N ASN A 309 9.47 -6.33 29.97
CA ASN A 309 8.13 -6.11 30.49
C ASN A 309 7.44 -5.05 29.62
N LEU A 310 6.39 -5.41 28.90
CA LEU A 310 5.67 -4.49 28.01
C LEU A 310 5.07 -3.29 28.76
N THR A 311 4.85 -3.39 30.08
CA THR A 311 4.41 -2.26 30.91
C THR A 311 5.50 -1.20 31.10
N ASP A 312 6.76 -1.46 30.75
CA ASP A 312 7.83 -0.45 30.73
C ASP A 312 7.75 0.46 29.48
N LEU A 313 6.81 0.21 28.57
CA LEU A 313 6.57 1.03 27.38
C LEU A 313 5.38 1.98 27.59
N VAL A 314 5.51 3.20 27.07
CA VAL A 314 4.40 4.16 26.92
C VAL A 314 3.61 3.86 25.66
N LYS A 315 4.32 3.53 24.56
CA LYS A 315 3.73 3.23 23.27
C LYS A 315 4.63 2.27 22.49
N MET A 316 4.00 1.38 21.74
CA MET A 316 4.59 0.59 20.67
C MET A 316 3.75 0.85 19.42
N MET A 317 4.42 1.08 18.30
CA MET A 317 3.79 1.25 16.99
C MET A 317 4.35 0.21 16.02
N ASP A 318 3.43 -0.33 15.22
CA ASP A 318 3.65 -1.37 14.23
C ASP A 318 3.99 -2.76 14.80
N ARG A 319 3.95 -3.75 13.90
CA ARG A 319 4.44 -5.13 14.09
C ARG A 319 5.07 -5.57 12.77
N GLY A 320 6.08 -6.43 12.85
CA GLY A 320 6.75 -6.99 11.69
C GLY A 320 8.20 -6.53 11.58
N PRO A 321 8.65 -6.07 10.40
CA PRO A 321 10.07 -5.79 10.18
C PRO A 321 10.59 -4.56 10.89
N VAL A 322 9.80 -3.50 11.01
CA VAL A 322 10.20 -2.25 11.66
C VAL A 322 9.21 -1.90 12.75
N VAL A 323 9.65 -1.91 14.00
CA VAL A 323 8.80 -1.65 15.17
C VAL A 323 9.36 -0.47 15.95
N ASN A 324 8.48 0.47 16.32
CA ASN A 324 8.86 1.72 16.98
C ASN A 324 8.41 1.70 18.45
N LEU A 325 9.36 1.91 19.38
CA LEU A 325 9.11 1.84 20.82
C LEU A 325 9.39 3.17 21.52
N TRP A 326 8.48 3.56 22.42
CA TRP A 326 8.65 4.67 23.36
C TRP A 326 8.68 4.11 24.78
N PRO A 327 9.86 3.87 25.37
CA PRO A 327 9.99 3.47 26.77
C PRO A 327 9.50 4.56 27.73
N LYS A 328 9.09 4.15 28.94
CA LYS A 328 8.81 5.08 30.04
C LYS A 328 10.05 5.87 30.44
N GLU A 329 9.84 6.99 31.13
CA GLU A 329 10.92 7.78 31.70
C GLU A 329 11.83 6.91 32.59
N GLY A 330 13.15 7.02 32.39
CA GLY A 330 14.15 6.20 33.09
C GLY A 330 14.30 4.76 32.58
N LYS A 331 13.47 4.30 31.63
CA LYS A 331 13.51 2.91 31.11
C LYS A 331 14.22 2.73 29.77
N LEU A 332 14.63 3.80 29.10
CA LEU A 332 15.25 3.76 27.76
C LEU A 332 16.43 2.80 27.69
N ASP A 333 17.44 2.99 28.54
CA ASP A 333 18.67 2.18 28.50
C ASP A 333 18.44 0.74 28.97
N GLU A 334 17.51 0.52 29.91
CA GLU A 334 17.13 -0.83 30.35
C GLU A 334 16.50 -1.62 29.19
N VAL A 335 15.50 -1.04 28.53
CA VAL A 335 14.81 -1.65 27.39
C VAL A 335 15.79 -1.87 26.23
N TYR A 336 16.61 -0.86 25.90
CA TYR A 336 17.63 -0.95 24.85
C TYR A 336 18.59 -2.12 25.11
N ASN A 337 19.20 -2.20 26.30
CA ASN A 337 20.19 -3.22 26.61
C ASN A 337 19.60 -4.64 26.61
N LYS A 338 18.35 -4.81 27.09
CA LYS A 338 17.65 -6.10 27.05
C LYS A 338 17.33 -6.56 25.62
N LEU A 339 16.94 -5.63 24.74
CA LEU A 339 16.63 -5.97 23.36
C LEU A 339 17.86 -6.09 22.47
N LYS A 340 18.96 -5.41 22.79
CA LYS A 340 20.21 -5.42 21.99
C LYS A 340 20.85 -6.80 21.86
N VAL A 341 20.60 -7.71 22.81
CA VAL A 341 21.15 -9.08 22.79
C VAL A 341 20.29 -10.05 21.97
N VAL A 342 19.10 -9.63 21.52
CA VAL A 342 18.21 -10.47 20.72
C VAL A 342 18.79 -10.62 19.33
N LYS A 343 18.97 -11.87 18.90
CA LYS A 343 19.44 -12.19 17.55
C LYS A 343 18.34 -11.91 16.52
N SER A 344 18.73 -11.79 15.24
CA SER A 344 17.81 -11.65 14.11
C SER A 344 17.00 -10.36 14.07
N MET A 345 17.39 -9.37 14.89
CA MET A 345 16.98 -7.98 14.75
C MET A 345 18.10 -7.07 15.22
N THR A 346 18.05 -5.81 14.80
CA THR A 346 18.91 -4.74 15.33
C THR A 346 18.05 -3.71 16.05
N VAL A 347 18.53 -3.28 17.22
CA VAL A 347 17.92 -2.20 18.00
C VAL A 347 18.74 -0.94 17.79
N TYR A 348 18.12 0.11 17.29
CA TYR A 348 18.75 1.41 17.15
C TYR A 348 18.14 2.39 18.14
N LYS A 349 18.98 3.11 18.89
CA LYS A 349 18.58 4.45 19.34
C LYS A 349 18.45 5.36 18.13
N LYS A 350 17.60 6.39 18.21
CA LYS A 350 17.34 7.31 17.09
C LYS A 350 18.62 7.81 16.40
N GLU A 351 19.62 8.21 17.17
CA GLU A 351 20.91 8.71 16.68
C GLU A 351 21.79 7.63 16.02
N GLU A 352 21.59 6.36 16.38
CA GLU A 352 22.34 5.19 15.89
C GLU A 352 21.79 4.66 14.56
N ILE A 353 20.58 5.09 14.15
CA ILE A 353 19.97 4.66 12.89
C ILE A 353 20.90 5.00 11.70
N PRO A 354 21.17 4.05 10.78
CA PRO A 354 22.08 4.26 9.65
C PRO A 354 21.69 5.45 8.78
N ASP A 355 22.66 6.33 8.47
CA ASP A 355 22.43 7.52 7.63
C ASP A 355 21.86 7.20 6.25
N ARG A 356 22.22 6.04 5.68
CA ARG A 356 21.75 5.59 4.36
C ARG A 356 20.23 5.38 4.29
N PHE A 357 19.56 5.17 5.44
CA PHE A 357 18.11 5.04 5.46
C PHE A 357 17.40 6.37 5.27
N HIS A 358 18.09 7.50 5.48
CA HIS A 358 17.48 8.84 5.43
C HIS A 358 16.16 8.89 6.23
N TYR A 359 16.22 8.36 7.45
CA TYR A 359 15.08 8.10 8.31
C TYR A 359 15.15 8.87 9.63
N LYS A 360 16.33 8.88 10.26
CA LYS A 360 16.52 9.26 11.67
C LYS A 360 16.17 10.70 12.02
N LYS A 361 16.17 11.62 11.05
CA LYS A 361 15.80 13.02 11.29
C LYS A 361 14.29 13.26 11.30
N GLY A 362 13.49 12.24 10.99
CA GLY A 362 12.04 12.32 11.02
C GLY A 362 11.53 12.69 12.42
N ARG A 363 10.56 13.59 12.46
CA ARG A 363 9.97 14.08 13.71
C ARG A 363 9.32 12.96 14.51
N PHE A 364 8.63 12.04 13.83
CA PHE A 364 7.87 10.96 14.48
C PHE A 364 8.68 9.69 14.71
N VAL A 365 9.98 9.68 14.38
CA VAL A 365 10.87 8.55 14.70
C VAL A 365 11.00 8.41 16.21
N SER A 366 10.76 7.20 16.71
CA SER A 366 10.77 6.83 18.11
C SER A 366 12.17 6.89 18.73
N PRO A 367 12.26 6.89 20.07
CA PRO A 367 13.54 6.76 20.78
C PRO A 367 14.28 5.46 20.44
N LEU A 368 13.55 4.34 20.33
CA LEU A 368 14.07 3.04 19.91
C LEU A 368 13.32 2.55 18.66
N THR A 369 14.07 2.16 17.63
CA THR A 369 13.54 1.53 16.42
C THR A 369 14.16 0.15 16.27
N LEU A 370 13.33 -0.87 16.18
CA LEU A 370 13.73 -2.26 15.96
C LEU A 370 13.64 -2.55 14.46
N VAL A 371 14.66 -3.21 13.91
CA VAL A 371 14.70 -3.63 12.51
C VAL A 371 15.02 -5.12 12.45
N ALA A 372 14.07 -5.94 12.03
CA ALA A 372 14.23 -7.38 11.88
C ALA A 372 15.12 -7.73 10.66
N GLU A 373 15.82 -8.85 10.73
CA GLU A 373 16.43 -9.47 9.55
C GLU A 373 15.35 -9.99 8.57
N PRO A 374 15.59 -10.03 7.26
CA PRO A 374 14.63 -10.55 6.28
C PRO A 374 14.04 -11.91 6.65
N GLY A 375 12.71 -12.02 6.56
CA GLY A 375 11.93 -13.21 6.92
C GLY A 375 11.60 -13.36 8.41
N TRP A 376 12.20 -12.54 9.29
CA TRP A 376 11.81 -12.43 10.70
C TRP A 376 10.69 -11.42 10.92
N PHE A 377 9.92 -11.61 11.99
CA PHE A 377 8.77 -10.78 12.32
C PHE A 377 8.75 -10.44 13.82
N ILE A 378 8.69 -9.14 14.17
CA ILE A 378 8.66 -8.67 15.56
C ILE A 378 7.21 -8.39 15.99
N THR A 379 6.82 -8.85 17.18
CA THR A 379 5.47 -8.65 17.75
C THR A 379 5.55 -8.58 19.27
N GLU A 380 4.51 -8.04 19.93
CA GLU A 380 4.36 -8.13 21.39
C GLU A 380 4.39 -9.60 21.85
N SER A 381 3.58 -10.42 21.18
CA SER A 381 3.40 -11.85 21.38
C SER A 381 2.83 -12.51 20.13
N LYS A 382 2.93 -13.84 20.01
CA LYS A 382 2.33 -14.59 18.90
C LYS A 382 0.82 -14.46 18.79
N THR A 383 0.13 -14.16 19.89
CA THR A 383 -1.33 -13.92 19.89
C THR A 383 -1.71 -12.56 19.31
N LYS A 384 -0.73 -11.67 19.08
CA LYS A 384 -0.92 -10.34 18.49
C LYS A 384 -0.48 -10.25 17.03
N LEU A 385 -0.04 -11.36 16.44
CA LEU A 385 0.29 -11.41 15.02
C LEU A 385 -0.93 -11.03 14.15
N PRO A 386 -0.70 -10.39 12.99
CA PRO A 386 -1.79 -9.98 12.09
C PRO A 386 -2.34 -11.17 11.29
N TYR A 387 -3.04 -12.07 11.97
CA TYR A 387 -3.78 -13.15 11.30
C TYR A 387 -4.88 -12.55 10.40
N TRP A 388 -5.08 -13.16 9.24
CA TRP A 388 -6.11 -12.74 8.29
C TRP A 388 -7.28 -13.71 8.27
N GLU A 389 -8.42 -13.27 7.74
CA GLU A 389 -9.65 -14.08 7.68
C GLU A 389 -9.67 -14.95 6.41
N ASN A 390 -9.43 -16.25 6.55
CA ASN A 390 -9.36 -17.21 5.43
C ASN A 390 -10.71 -17.88 5.09
N ALA A 391 -11.82 -17.15 5.26
CA ALA A 391 -13.22 -17.54 5.00
C ALA A 391 -14.01 -18.24 6.12
N THR A 392 -13.49 -18.32 7.34
CA THR A 392 -14.18 -18.95 8.50
C THR A 392 -14.91 -17.95 9.42
N GLY A 393 -14.80 -16.65 9.17
CA GLY A 393 -15.26 -15.61 10.11
C GLY A 393 -14.30 -15.34 11.27
N ILE A 394 -13.21 -16.11 11.39
CA ILE A 394 -12.20 -15.99 12.45
C ILE A 394 -10.85 -15.71 11.78
N LYS A 395 -10.09 -14.78 12.36
CA LYS A 395 -8.74 -14.44 11.92
C LYS A 395 -7.72 -15.47 12.40
N GLU A 396 -7.56 -16.55 11.64
CA GLU A 396 -6.60 -17.62 11.92
C GLU A 396 -5.59 -17.83 10.77
N GLY A 397 -5.79 -17.17 9.63
CA GLY A 397 -4.91 -17.26 8.47
C GLY A 397 -3.53 -16.71 8.79
N TRP A 398 -2.49 -17.51 8.54
CA TRP A 398 -1.10 -17.08 8.70
C TRP A 398 -0.67 -16.23 7.52
N GLN A 399 0.24 -15.30 7.79
CA GLN A 399 0.92 -14.54 6.75
C GLN A 399 2.11 -15.35 6.24
N HIS A 400 2.32 -15.31 4.93
CA HIS A 400 3.35 -16.05 4.22
C HIS A 400 4.31 -15.13 3.45
N GLY A 401 3.97 -13.85 3.30
CA GLY A 401 4.88 -12.82 2.81
C GLY A 401 4.77 -11.54 3.64
N TRP A 402 5.85 -10.76 3.67
CA TRP A 402 5.87 -9.44 4.28
C TRP A 402 6.94 -8.53 3.66
N HIS A 403 6.91 -7.24 4.00
CA HIS A 403 7.84 -6.22 3.53
C HIS A 403 8.09 -5.13 4.59
N GLY A 404 8.95 -4.16 4.27
CA GLY A 404 9.38 -3.11 5.21
C GLY A 404 10.77 -3.36 5.82
N TYR A 405 11.46 -4.42 5.39
CA TYR A 405 12.85 -4.70 5.75
C TYR A 405 13.81 -3.65 5.16
N ASP A 406 15.11 -3.89 5.33
CA ASP A 406 16.17 -3.09 4.70
C ASP A 406 15.88 -2.83 3.22
N ASN A 407 15.82 -1.55 2.84
CA ASN A 407 15.45 -1.12 1.50
C ASN A 407 16.47 -1.49 0.41
N GLU A 408 17.67 -1.95 0.79
CA GLU A 408 18.66 -2.51 -0.14
C GLU A 408 18.57 -4.05 -0.27
N PHE A 409 17.71 -4.72 0.52
CA PHE A 409 17.45 -6.15 0.36
C PHE A 409 16.76 -6.41 -0.97
N ILE A 410 17.21 -7.45 -1.70
CA ILE A 410 16.82 -7.67 -3.10
C ILE A 410 15.31 -7.84 -3.28
N ASP A 411 14.64 -8.51 -2.35
CA ASP A 411 13.19 -8.74 -2.43
C ASP A 411 12.37 -7.50 -2.09
N MET A 412 12.98 -6.45 -1.52
CA MET A 412 12.31 -5.16 -1.28
C MET A 412 12.32 -4.24 -2.51
N ARG A 413 12.97 -4.65 -3.60
CA ARG A 413 12.98 -3.87 -4.84
C ARG A 413 11.58 -3.84 -5.45
N GLY A 414 11.05 -2.63 -5.63
CA GLY A 414 9.88 -2.38 -6.46
C GLY A 414 10.19 -2.36 -7.95
N PHE A 415 9.20 -2.00 -8.77
CA PHE A 415 9.38 -1.81 -10.21
C PHE A 415 9.06 -0.38 -10.65
N PHE A 416 9.58 0.00 -11.83
CA PHE A 416 9.22 1.23 -12.54
C PHE A 416 9.13 0.93 -14.04
N MET A 417 8.04 1.36 -14.68
CA MET A 417 7.81 1.28 -16.11
C MET A 417 7.14 2.56 -16.59
N ALA A 418 7.50 3.03 -17.78
CA ALA A 418 6.84 4.18 -18.38
C ALA A 418 6.74 4.03 -19.89
N TYR A 419 5.68 4.56 -20.48
CA TYR A 419 5.52 4.65 -21.92
C TYR A 419 4.69 5.88 -22.29
N GLY A 420 4.92 6.41 -23.49
CA GLY A 420 4.26 7.62 -23.97
C GLY A 420 5.14 8.41 -24.93
N PRO A 421 4.68 9.58 -25.39
CA PRO A 421 5.43 10.44 -26.32
C PRO A 421 6.78 10.91 -25.77
N ASP A 422 6.91 11.09 -24.44
CA ASP A 422 8.12 11.63 -23.82
C ASP A 422 9.14 10.57 -23.40
N PHE A 423 8.82 9.28 -23.55
CA PHE A 423 9.68 8.17 -23.15
C PHE A 423 10.33 7.48 -24.35
N LYS A 424 11.57 7.00 -24.19
CA LYS A 424 12.23 6.17 -25.19
C LYS A 424 11.51 4.82 -25.32
N LYS A 425 11.41 4.33 -26.56
CA LYS A 425 10.82 3.03 -26.86
C LYS A 425 11.85 1.91 -26.72
N ALA A 426 11.43 0.75 -26.22
CA ALA A 426 12.27 -0.44 -26.05
C ALA A 426 13.60 -0.17 -25.31
N TYR A 427 13.58 0.76 -24.35
CA TYR A 427 14.74 1.15 -23.56
C TYR A 427 14.71 0.46 -22.20
N ARG A 428 15.84 -0.14 -21.81
CA ARG A 428 16.04 -0.68 -20.46
C ARG A 428 16.92 0.30 -19.68
N ALA A 429 16.32 0.97 -18.69
CA ALA A 429 17.03 1.88 -17.82
C ALA A 429 17.89 1.12 -16.80
N ALA A 430 18.92 1.79 -16.27
CA ALA A 430 19.58 1.36 -15.06
C ALA A 430 18.62 1.49 -13.84
N PRO A 431 18.90 0.81 -12.71
CA PRO A 431 18.10 0.97 -11.50
C PRO A 431 18.04 2.43 -11.02
N ILE A 432 16.87 2.83 -10.54
CA ILE A 432 16.59 4.15 -9.96
C ILE A 432 16.11 4.00 -8.51
N ARG A 433 15.97 5.10 -7.79
CA ARG A 433 15.38 5.13 -6.43
C ARG A 433 13.98 5.75 -6.47
N ALA A 434 13.14 5.41 -5.50
CA ALA A 434 11.78 5.97 -5.39
C ALA A 434 11.77 7.52 -5.40
N VAL A 435 12.76 8.15 -4.79
CA VAL A 435 12.93 9.62 -4.79
C VAL A 435 13.15 10.23 -6.19
N ASP A 436 13.58 9.44 -7.17
CA ASP A 436 13.83 9.92 -8.52
C ASP A 436 12.55 10.07 -9.36
N VAL A 437 11.51 9.29 -9.03
CA VAL A 437 10.25 9.20 -9.78
C VAL A 437 9.54 10.55 -9.87
N TYR A 438 9.58 11.34 -8.80
CA TYR A 438 9.01 12.69 -8.76
C TYR A 438 9.53 13.59 -9.88
N ASN A 439 10.84 13.58 -10.15
CA ASN A 439 11.42 14.43 -11.18
C ASN A 439 10.96 13.99 -12.58
N VAL A 440 10.78 12.69 -12.81
CA VAL A 440 10.22 12.16 -14.06
C VAL A 440 8.78 12.63 -14.24
N MET A 441 7.93 12.48 -13.21
CA MET A 441 6.54 12.93 -13.26
C MET A 441 6.42 14.44 -13.46
N CYS A 442 7.20 15.24 -12.74
CA CYS A 442 7.24 16.69 -12.93
C CYS A 442 7.64 17.06 -14.37
N ASN A 443 8.66 16.39 -14.93
CA ASN A 443 9.14 16.69 -16.28
C ASN A 443 8.05 16.45 -17.33
N VAL A 444 7.43 15.27 -17.34
CA VAL A 444 6.39 14.93 -18.34
C VAL A 444 5.07 15.67 -18.11
N ALA A 445 4.82 16.16 -16.88
CA ALA A 445 3.67 17.03 -16.58
C ALA A 445 3.93 18.52 -16.90
N GLY A 446 5.14 18.88 -17.34
CA GLY A 446 5.53 20.27 -17.61
C GLY A 446 5.59 21.15 -16.35
N ILE A 447 5.95 20.56 -15.21
CA ILE A 447 5.99 21.19 -13.89
C ILE A 447 7.44 21.33 -13.45
N LYS A 448 7.80 22.50 -12.93
CA LYS A 448 9.10 22.67 -12.28
C LYS A 448 9.09 21.91 -10.94
N PRO A 449 9.96 20.90 -10.75
CA PRO A 449 10.00 20.16 -9.49
C PRO A 449 10.38 21.07 -8.34
N LEU A 450 9.74 20.88 -7.18
CA LEU A 450 10.20 21.46 -5.92
C LEU A 450 11.54 20.83 -5.50
N PRO A 451 12.35 21.49 -4.66
CA PRO A 451 13.59 20.90 -4.14
C PRO A 451 13.31 19.54 -3.49
N ASN A 452 14.04 18.51 -3.95
CA ASN A 452 13.82 17.11 -3.60
C ASN A 452 15.15 16.35 -3.57
N ASN A 453 15.11 15.07 -3.18
CA ASN A 453 16.28 14.20 -3.02
C ASN A 453 16.57 13.32 -4.25
N GLY A 454 15.75 13.40 -5.29
CA GLY A 454 15.94 12.67 -6.54
C GLY A 454 17.14 13.18 -7.35
N SER A 455 17.78 12.29 -8.09
CA SER A 455 18.91 12.60 -8.98
C SER A 455 18.46 12.54 -10.42
N TRP A 456 18.45 13.70 -11.09
CA TRP A 456 18.07 13.79 -12.49
C TRP A 456 18.94 12.91 -13.41
N SER A 457 20.25 12.85 -13.17
CA SER A 457 21.19 12.05 -13.94
C SER A 457 20.90 10.54 -13.93
N ARG A 458 20.16 10.02 -12.93
CA ARG A 458 19.75 8.61 -12.90
C ARG A 458 18.58 8.32 -13.83
N VAL A 459 17.77 9.33 -14.16
CA VAL A 459 16.52 9.15 -14.88
C VAL A 459 16.49 9.76 -16.27
N GLU A 460 17.26 10.82 -16.53
CA GLU A 460 17.16 11.60 -17.78
C GLU A 460 17.29 10.77 -19.05
N CYS A 461 18.10 9.69 -19.00
CA CYS A 461 18.33 8.81 -20.14
C CYS A 461 17.09 8.02 -20.58
N MET A 462 16.04 7.90 -19.75
CA MET A 462 14.79 7.22 -20.14
C MET A 462 13.88 8.10 -21.00
N LEU A 463 14.06 9.42 -20.94
CA LEU A 463 13.25 10.37 -21.68
C LEU A 463 13.75 10.52 -23.11
N SER A 464 12.81 10.66 -24.03
CA SER A 464 13.09 11.04 -25.40
C SER A 464 13.64 12.46 -25.39
N SER A 465 14.72 12.71 -26.13
CA SER A 465 15.35 14.03 -26.27
C SER A 465 14.51 15.02 -27.07
N ASN A 466 13.18 14.86 -27.06
CA ASN A 466 12.24 15.91 -27.39
C ASN A 466 12.27 16.91 -26.24
N ALA A 467 13.43 17.55 -26.04
CA ALA A 467 13.42 18.93 -25.59
C ALA A 467 12.30 19.57 -26.38
N ASN A 468 11.28 20.06 -25.67
CA ASN A 468 10.35 21.00 -26.22
C ASN A 468 11.21 21.99 -27.01
N LEU A 469 11.24 21.81 -28.34
CA LEU A 469 11.34 22.93 -29.24
C LEU A 469 10.14 23.73 -28.81
N ALA A 470 10.35 24.66 -27.87
CA ALA A 470 9.58 25.86 -27.78
C ALA A 470 9.39 26.23 -29.25
N ARG A 471 8.16 26.05 -29.76
CA ARG A 471 7.84 26.50 -31.11
C ARG A 471 8.41 27.90 -31.14
N PRO A 472 9.44 28.20 -31.95
CA PRO A 472 9.97 29.54 -31.97
C PRO A 472 8.74 30.39 -32.21
N PHE A 473 8.49 31.34 -31.31
CA PHE A 473 7.48 32.36 -31.54
C PHE A 473 7.78 32.86 -32.95
N ALA A 474 6.94 32.48 -33.91
CA ALA A 474 7.04 33.04 -35.23
C ALA A 474 6.68 34.50 -35.00
N LEU A 475 7.71 35.34 -34.83
CA LEU A 475 7.55 36.78 -34.85
C LEU A 475 6.85 37.02 -36.18
N SER A 476 5.55 37.35 -36.08
CA SER A 476 4.78 37.84 -37.21
C SER A 476 5.65 38.86 -37.94
N SER A 477 5.71 38.77 -39.27
CA SER A 477 6.49 39.68 -40.12
C SER A 477 6.27 41.16 -39.80
N CYS A 478 5.14 41.50 -39.16
CA CYS A 478 4.86 42.84 -38.62
C CYS A 478 5.78 43.28 -37.46
N MET A 479 6.22 42.38 -36.58
CA MET A 479 7.09 42.73 -35.43
C MET A 479 8.53 43.01 -35.86
N LEU A 480 9.05 42.28 -36.86
CA LEU A 480 10.38 42.58 -37.43
C LEU A 480 10.39 43.92 -38.17
N ALA A 481 9.31 44.26 -38.89
CA ALA A 481 9.18 45.53 -39.58
C ALA A 481 9.10 46.73 -38.61
N LEU A 482 8.54 46.55 -37.42
CA LEU A 482 8.45 47.59 -36.39
C LEU A 482 9.81 47.85 -35.71
N ILE A 483 10.59 46.80 -35.47
CA ILE A 483 11.94 46.92 -34.88
C ILE A 483 12.90 47.59 -35.88
N LEU A 484 12.81 47.26 -37.17
CA LEU A 484 13.64 47.89 -38.21
C LEU A 484 13.29 49.37 -38.46
N ARG A 485 12.06 49.81 -38.16
CA ARG A 485 11.68 51.24 -38.24
C ARG A 485 12.06 52.06 -37.01
N LEU A 486 12.27 51.42 -35.86
CA LEU A 486 12.73 52.09 -34.63
C LEU A 486 14.25 52.21 -34.56
N LEU A 487 14.98 51.50 -35.42
CA LEU A 487 16.44 51.50 -35.52
C LEU A 487 16.97 52.30 -36.73
N ALA A 488 16.10 52.95 -37.51
CA ALA A 488 16.44 53.74 -38.68
C ALA A 488 16.29 55.25 -38.43
#